data_AF-A0A7M3US70-F1
#
_entry.id   AF-A0A7M3US70-F1
#
_cell.length_a   1.000
_cell.length_b   1.000
_cell.length_c   1.000
_cell.angle_alpha   90.00
_cell.angle_beta   90.00
_cell.angle_gamma   90.00
#
_symmetry.space_group_name_H-M   'P 1'
#
loop_
_entity.id
_entity.type
_entity.pdbx_description
1 polymer ?
#
loop_
_entity_poly.entity_id
_entity_poly.type
_entity_poly.pdbx_seq_one_letter_code
_entity_poly.pdbx_strand_id
1 'polypeptide(L)'
;MACSSIYGQSTVEEKVPSEQLFISVQSSSFLFFLKKKRGGGEMTRRYWNINLEEMMEAGVHFGHGTRKWNPKMAPYISAKRKGIHITNLTRTARFLSEACDLVFDAASRGKQFLIVGTKNKAADSVAWAAIKARCHYVNKKWLGGMLTNWSTTETRLHKFRDLRMEQKTGRLNRLPKRDAAMLKRQLSRLQTYLGGIKYMTGLPDIVIIVDQHEEYTALRECITLGIPTICLIDTNCDPDLADISIPANDDAISSIRLILNKLVFAICEGRSSYIRNP
;
A
#
# COMPACT_ATOMS: atom_id res chain seq x y z
N MET A 1 66.52 -23.63 -14.57
CA MET A 1 66.48 -22.80 -13.34
C MET A 1 66.25 -21.37 -13.74
N ALA A 2 65.56 -20.65 -12.85
CA ALA A 2 64.73 -19.46 -13.09
C ALA A 2 65.46 -18.11 -13.18
N CYS A 3 64.63 -17.07 -13.43
CA CYS A 3 64.80 -15.62 -13.25
C CYS A 3 65.68 -14.88 -14.29
N SER A 4 65.35 -13.68 -14.79
CA SER A 4 64.36 -12.66 -14.36
C SER A 4 64.25 -11.52 -15.40
N SER A 5 63.02 -10.98 -15.55
CA SER A 5 62.51 -9.63 -15.89
C SER A 5 63.41 -8.57 -16.60
N ILE A 6 62.90 -7.74 -17.54
CA ILE A 6 62.14 -6.49 -17.27
C ILE A 6 61.62 -5.84 -18.59
N TYR A 7 60.32 -5.51 -18.58
CA TYR A 7 59.55 -4.35 -19.14
C TYR A 7 59.50 -3.97 -20.63
N GLY A 8 58.27 -3.98 -21.15
CA GLY A 8 57.80 -3.20 -22.31
C GLY A 8 56.27 -3.02 -22.29
N GLN A 9 55.84 -1.77 -22.08
CA GLN A 9 54.55 -1.07 -22.29
C GLN A 9 53.27 -1.86 -22.67
N SER A 10 52.16 -1.56 -21.99
CA SER A 10 51.03 -0.74 -22.53
C SER A 10 49.81 -0.80 -21.60
N THR A 11 49.39 0.36 -21.10
CA THR A 11 48.15 0.57 -20.34
C THR A 11 46.93 0.47 -21.25
N VAL A 12 46.02 -0.45 -20.93
CA VAL A 12 44.66 -0.48 -21.50
C VAL A 12 43.69 -0.25 -20.34
N GLU A 13 43.15 0.96 -20.29
CA GLU A 13 41.96 1.29 -19.49
C GLU A 13 40.75 0.55 -20.07
N GLU A 14 40.29 -0.49 -19.38
CA GLU A 14 39.05 -1.17 -19.70
C GLU A 14 37.89 -0.41 -19.03
N LYS A 15 37.16 0.37 -19.83
CA LYS A 15 35.94 1.06 -19.43
C LYS A 15 34.87 0.06 -18.98
N VAL A 16 34.53 0.09 -17.69
CA VAL A 16 33.35 -0.57 -17.13
C VAL A 16 32.09 0.10 -17.71
N PRO A 17 31.19 -0.63 -18.41
CA PRO A 17 29.96 -0.05 -18.91
C PRO A 17 28.99 0.16 -17.74
N SER A 18 28.47 1.39 -17.66
CA SER A 18 27.43 1.85 -16.74
C SER A 18 26.22 0.91 -16.67
N GLU A 19 25.92 0.40 -15.47
CA GLU A 19 24.69 -0.29 -15.08
C GLU A 19 23.47 0.67 -15.09
N GLN A 20 23.13 1.21 -16.25
CA GLN A 20 21.93 2.04 -16.46
C GLN A 20 21.19 1.62 -17.72
N LEU A 21 20.93 0.34 -17.93
CA LEU A 21 20.00 -0.09 -18.98
C LEU A 21 19.62 -1.54 -18.71
N PHE A 22 18.67 -1.78 -17.80
CA PHE A 22 17.78 -2.96 -17.81
C PHE A 22 16.77 -2.79 -16.65
N ILE A 23 15.92 -1.77 -16.75
CA ILE A 23 14.66 -1.73 -16.01
C ILE A 23 13.57 -2.10 -17.02
N SER A 24 12.91 -3.22 -16.75
CA SER A 24 11.77 -3.78 -17.46
C SER A 24 10.72 -2.70 -17.81
N VAL A 25 10.28 -2.75 -19.07
CA VAL A 25 9.55 -1.70 -19.82
C VAL A 25 8.11 -1.46 -19.33
N GLN A 26 7.61 -2.14 -18.29
CA GLN A 26 6.22 -1.98 -17.85
C GLN A 26 5.99 -1.09 -16.62
N SER A 27 7.00 -0.85 -15.78
CA SER A 27 6.92 0.12 -14.67
C SER A 27 7.13 1.57 -15.13
N SER A 28 7.64 1.76 -16.36
CA SER A 28 8.01 3.07 -16.89
C SER A 28 6.79 3.93 -17.22
N SER A 29 5.72 3.38 -17.80
CA SER A 29 4.63 4.20 -18.34
C SER A 29 3.85 5.01 -17.30
N PHE A 30 3.63 4.51 -16.07
CA PHE A 30 2.83 5.21 -15.07
C PHE A 30 3.63 6.22 -14.23
N LEU A 31 4.85 5.86 -13.80
CA LEU A 31 5.77 6.80 -13.16
C LEU A 31 6.18 7.91 -14.14
N PHE A 32 6.32 7.58 -15.43
CA PHE A 32 6.49 8.54 -16.51
C PHE A 32 5.21 9.36 -16.76
N PHE A 33 4.02 8.79 -16.67
CA PHE A 33 2.76 9.54 -16.81
C PHE A 33 2.55 10.54 -15.67
N LEU A 34 2.83 10.16 -14.43
CA LEU A 34 2.84 11.06 -13.27
C LEU A 34 3.95 12.11 -13.38
N LYS A 35 5.13 11.77 -13.95
CA LYS A 35 6.19 12.74 -14.26
C LYS A 35 5.85 13.67 -15.42
N LYS A 36 5.12 13.21 -16.45
CA LYS A 36 4.82 13.99 -17.67
C LYS A 36 3.61 14.92 -17.52
N LYS A 37 2.66 14.60 -16.62
CA LYS A 37 1.62 15.56 -16.19
C LYS A 37 2.14 16.63 -15.23
N ARG A 38 3.37 16.52 -14.73
CA ARG A 38 4.05 17.55 -13.94
C ARG A 38 4.84 18.43 -14.92
N GLY A 39 4.33 19.62 -15.21
CA GLY A 39 5.16 20.65 -15.84
C GLY A 39 6.39 20.89 -14.96
N GLY A 40 7.59 20.62 -15.49
CA GLY A 40 8.94 21.08 -15.10
C GLY A 40 9.28 21.47 -13.66
N GLY A 41 8.59 20.99 -12.63
CA GLY A 41 8.88 21.32 -11.23
C GLY A 41 9.92 20.37 -10.64
N GLU A 42 11.01 20.93 -10.12
CA GLU A 42 11.98 20.20 -9.30
C GLU A 42 11.26 19.47 -8.17
N MET A 43 11.47 18.15 -8.11
CA MET A 43 10.96 17.33 -7.02
C MET A 43 11.82 17.64 -5.79
N THR A 44 11.34 18.50 -4.90
CA THR A 44 12.00 18.75 -3.62
C THR A 44 12.18 17.41 -2.92
N ARG A 45 13.44 16.96 -2.78
CA ARG A 45 13.77 15.68 -2.19
C ARG A 45 13.44 15.74 -0.70
N ARG A 46 12.38 15.06 -0.28
CA ARG A 46 11.95 15.02 1.13
C ARG A 46 12.63 13.84 1.82
N TYR A 47 12.91 14.01 3.10
CA TYR A 47 13.56 12.99 3.90
C TYR A 47 12.56 12.33 4.83
N TRP A 48 12.37 11.01 4.70
CA TRP A 48 11.34 10.25 5.40
C TRP A 48 11.83 9.47 6.63
N ASN A 49 13.05 9.74 7.10
CA ASN A 49 13.71 9.03 8.21
C ASN A 49 13.45 7.51 8.20
N ILE A 50 13.91 6.84 7.14
CA ILE A 50 13.81 5.38 6.97
C ILE A 50 15.16 4.79 7.37
N ASN A 51 15.24 4.17 8.55
CA ASN A 51 16.46 3.52 9.01
C ASN A 51 16.43 2.01 8.70
N LEU A 52 17.55 1.47 8.23
CA LEU A 52 17.68 0.05 7.90
C LEU A 52 17.58 -0.83 9.17
N GLU A 53 18.11 -0.32 10.29
CA GLU A 53 18.06 -0.97 11.60
C GLU A 53 16.60 -1.17 12.07
N GLU A 54 15.78 -0.11 11.99
CA GLU A 54 14.35 -0.15 12.33
C GLU A 54 13.59 -1.19 11.48
N MET A 55 13.91 -1.29 10.19
CA MET A 55 13.32 -2.29 9.30
C MET A 55 13.76 -3.72 9.63
N MET A 56 15.00 -3.87 10.10
CA MET A 56 15.55 -5.16 10.49
C MET A 56 14.92 -5.64 11.80
N GLU A 57 14.81 -4.77 12.80
CA GLU A 57 14.14 -5.02 14.08
C GLU A 57 12.65 -5.35 13.91
N ALA A 58 11.97 -4.62 13.01
CA ALA A 58 10.56 -4.87 12.72
C ALA A 58 10.32 -6.16 11.90
N GLY A 59 11.38 -6.82 11.41
CA GLY A 59 11.28 -8.07 10.66
C GLY A 59 10.76 -7.91 9.23
N VAL A 60 10.99 -6.75 8.60
CA VAL A 60 10.55 -6.45 7.22
C VAL A 60 11.23 -7.34 6.19
N HIS A 61 12.46 -7.77 6.49
CA HIS A 61 13.32 -8.52 5.57
C HIS A 61 12.93 -9.99 5.40
N PHE A 62 12.07 -10.54 6.26
CA PHE A 62 11.64 -11.92 6.14
C PHE A 62 10.54 -12.05 5.09
N GLY A 63 10.74 -12.94 4.12
CA GLY A 63 9.70 -13.36 3.20
C GLY A 63 9.15 -14.74 3.54
N HIS A 64 8.49 -15.35 2.56
CA HIS A 64 7.94 -16.69 2.64
C HIS A 64 8.98 -17.80 2.35
N GLY A 65 8.58 -19.04 2.61
CA GLY A 65 9.37 -20.23 2.29
C GLY A 65 9.56 -20.43 0.78
N THR A 66 10.67 -21.03 0.38
CA THR A 66 11.10 -21.08 -1.04
C THR A 66 10.25 -21.91 -1.98
N ARG A 67 9.22 -22.59 -1.48
CA ARG A 67 8.25 -23.32 -2.29
C ARG A 67 7.06 -22.45 -2.73
N LYS A 68 6.84 -21.32 -2.07
CA LYS A 68 5.68 -20.44 -2.27
C LYS A 68 6.02 -19.12 -2.99
N TRP A 69 7.27 -18.95 -3.44
CA TRP A 69 7.73 -17.70 -4.03
C TRP A 69 7.28 -17.53 -5.49
N ASN A 70 7.14 -16.28 -5.92
CA ASN A 70 6.91 -15.92 -7.31
C ASN A 70 8.26 -15.60 -7.99
N PRO A 71 8.62 -16.24 -9.13
CA PRO A 71 9.86 -15.95 -9.85
C PRO A 71 10.07 -14.48 -10.21
N LYS A 72 9.00 -13.72 -10.45
CA LYS A 72 9.08 -12.28 -10.73
C LYS A 72 9.62 -11.46 -9.55
N MET A 73 9.56 -12.00 -8.33
CA MET A 73 10.13 -11.38 -7.14
C MET A 73 11.66 -11.53 -7.05
N ALA A 74 12.30 -12.29 -7.95
CA ALA A 74 13.75 -12.52 -7.94
C ALA A 74 14.59 -11.24 -7.77
N PRO A 75 14.29 -10.10 -8.45
CA PRO A 75 15.08 -8.88 -8.28
C PRO A 75 14.99 -8.31 -6.86
N TYR A 76 13.89 -8.55 -6.13
CA TYR A 76 13.64 -7.99 -4.80
C TYR A 76 14.16 -8.89 -3.67
N ILE A 77 14.61 -10.10 -3.97
CA ILE A 77 15.14 -11.07 -3.01
C ILE A 77 16.66 -10.95 -2.96
N SER A 78 17.21 -10.80 -1.76
CA SER A 78 18.65 -10.67 -1.54
C SER A 78 19.33 -12.02 -1.28
N ALA A 79 18.70 -12.89 -0.49
CA ALA A 79 19.28 -14.16 -0.09
C ALA A 79 18.21 -15.19 0.28
N LYS A 80 18.65 -16.42 0.50
CA LYS A 80 17.86 -17.51 1.07
C LYS A 80 18.60 -18.07 2.28
N ARG A 81 17.94 -18.17 3.43
CA ARG A 81 18.51 -18.81 4.64
C ARG A 81 17.48 -19.72 5.28
N LYS A 82 17.89 -20.94 5.65
CA LYS A 82 17.03 -21.95 6.31
C LYS A 82 15.67 -22.17 5.61
N GLY A 83 15.65 -22.10 4.28
CA GLY A 83 14.42 -22.31 3.50
C GLY A 83 13.47 -21.10 3.40
N ILE A 84 13.85 -19.94 3.96
CA ILE A 84 13.10 -18.68 3.90
C ILE A 84 13.83 -17.69 2.98
N HIS A 85 13.08 -16.97 2.15
CA HIS A 85 13.62 -15.87 1.34
C HIS A 85 13.82 -14.62 2.20
N ILE A 86 14.91 -13.91 1.94
CA ILE A 86 15.23 -12.63 2.56
C ILE A 86 15.07 -11.55 1.49
N THR A 87 14.26 -10.54 1.75
CA THR A 87 14.03 -9.41 0.84
C THR A 87 15.17 -8.39 0.95
N ASN A 88 15.39 -7.62 -0.12
CA ASN A 88 16.40 -6.57 -0.14
C ASN A 88 15.85 -5.28 0.49
N LEU A 89 16.26 -5.01 1.74
CA LEU A 89 15.81 -3.83 2.49
C LEU A 89 16.20 -2.50 1.82
N THR A 90 17.32 -2.42 1.09
CA THR A 90 17.71 -1.20 0.36
C THR A 90 16.70 -0.89 -0.74
N ARG A 91 16.21 -1.91 -1.45
CA ARG A 91 15.12 -1.75 -2.42
C ARG A 91 13.83 -1.34 -1.72
N THR A 92 13.48 -1.98 -0.60
CA THR A 92 12.32 -1.60 0.19
C THR A 92 12.36 -0.15 0.64
N ALA A 93 13.48 0.33 1.16
CA ALA A 93 13.64 1.71 1.59
C ALA A 93 13.45 2.70 0.44
N ARG A 94 13.95 2.37 -0.76
CA ARG A 94 13.73 3.18 -1.97
C ARG A 94 12.25 3.25 -2.35
N PHE A 95 11.58 2.10 -2.50
CA PHE A 95 10.15 2.08 -2.87
C PHE A 95 9.27 2.73 -1.80
N LEU A 96 9.62 2.55 -0.52
CA LEU A 96 8.92 3.21 0.58
C LEU A 96 9.09 4.73 0.53
N SER A 97 10.29 5.23 0.20
CA SER A 97 10.52 6.67 0.02
C SER A 97 9.70 7.22 -1.15
N GLU A 98 9.72 6.54 -2.30
CA GLU A 98 8.94 6.94 -3.49
C GLU A 98 7.43 6.92 -3.20
N ALA A 99 6.95 5.94 -2.44
CA ALA A 99 5.57 5.87 -1.98
C ALA A 99 5.23 7.03 -1.03
N CYS A 100 6.10 7.34 -0.06
CA CYS A 100 5.93 8.46 0.86
C CYS A 100 5.86 9.81 0.12
N ASP A 101 6.71 10.03 -0.87
CA ASP A 101 6.67 11.23 -1.71
C ASP A 101 5.35 11.36 -2.48
N LEU A 102 4.87 10.26 -3.06
CA LEU A 102 3.61 10.23 -3.80
C LEU A 102 2.42 10.52 -2.89
N VAL A 103 2.33 9.88 -1.73
CA VAL A 103 1.21 10.09 -0.79
C VAL A 103 1.25 11.49 -0.17
N PHE A 104 2.44 12.04 0.10
CA PHE A 104 2.57 13.42 0.56
C PHE A 104 2.05 14.41 -0.48
N ASP A 105 2.52 14.28 -1.73
CA ASP A 105 2.09 15.15 -2.83
C ASP A 105 0.58 15.04 -3.05
N ALA A 106 0.02 13.83 -2.99
CA ALA A 106 -1.42 13.62 -3.13
C ALA A 106 -2.22 14.22 -1.96
N ALA A 107 -1.77 14.02 -0.72
CA ALA A 107 -2.41 14.57 0.46
C ALA A 107 -2.36 16.11 0.49
N SER A 108 -1.27 16.70 0.00
CA SER A 108 -1.12 18.16 -0.15
C SER A 108 -2.10 18.78 -1.15
N ARG A 109 -2.70 17.95 -2.02
CA ARG A 109 -3.71 18.37 -3.02
C ARG A 109 -5.13 17.98 -2.61
N GLY A 110 -5.35 17.59 -1.35
CA GLY A 110 -6.68 17.22 -0.85
C GLY A 110 -7.24 15.89 -1.35
N LYS A 111 -6.41 15.04 -1.97
CA LYS A 111 -6.83 13.72 -2.49
C LYS A 111 -7.26 12.76 -1.38
N GLN A 112 -8.15 11.84 -1.72
CA GLN A 112 -8.71 10.86 -0.79
C GLN A 112 -7.97 9.52 -0.85
N PHE A 113 -7.76 8.91 0.32
CA PHE A 113 -7.02 7.65 0.48
C PHE A 113 -7.91 6.56 1.07
N LEU A 114 -7.74 5.35 0.56
CA LEU A 114 -8.33 4.13 1.09
C LEU A 114 -7.22 3.13 1.47
N ILE A 115 -7.23 2.65 2.72
CA ILE A 115 -6.29 1.62 3.20
C ILE A 115 -7.01 0.28 3.33
N VAL A 116 -6.53 -0.75 2.65
CA VAL A 116 -7.15 -2.08 2.59
C VAL A 116 -6.20 -3.12 3.19
N GLY A 117 -6.72 -3.96 4.07
CA GLY A 117 -6.03 -5.16 4.53
C GLY A 117 -6.91 -5.96 5.49
N THR A 118 -7.41 -7.10 5.02
CA THR A 118 -8.37 -7.95 5.73
C THR A 118 -7.72 -9.11 6.49
N LYS A 119 -6.44 -9.42 6.19
CA LYS A 119 -5.64 -10.41 6.92
C LYS A 119 -5.70 -10.11 8.42
N ASN A 120 -5.93 -11.13 9.24
CA ASN A 120 -6.08 -10.97 10.70
C ASN A 120 -4.94 -10.18 11.35
N LYS A 121 -3.70 -10.36 10.86
CA LYS A 121 -2.51 -9.66 11.36
C LYS A 121 -2.45 -8.18 10.95
N ALA A 122 -3.09 -7.82 9.83
CA ALA A 122 -3.10 -6.47 9.28
C ALA A 122 -4.32 -5.65 9.73
N ALA A 123 -5.46 -6.31 9.97
CA ALA A 123 -6.77 -5.67 10.16
C ALA A 123 -6.78 -4.54 11.22
N ASP A 124 -6.18 -4.78 12.39
CA ASP A 124 -6.16 -3.79 13.47
C ASP A 124 -5.17 -2.65 13.15
N SER A 125 -4.03 -2.98 12.56
CA SER A 125 -3.01 -2.01 12.13
C SER A 125 -3.55 -1.07 11.05
N VAL A 126 -4.30 -1.61 10.08
CA VAL A 126 -4.96 -0.85 9.01
C VAL A 126 -6.01 0.11 9.57
N ALA A 127 -6.88 -0.37 10.46
CA ALA A 127 -7.90 0.47 11.06
C ALA A 127 -7.28 1.62 11.88
N TRP A 128 -6.28 1.30 12.71
CA TRP A 128 -5.58 2.31 13.52
C TRP A 128 -4.85 3.34 12.64
N ALA A 129 -4.14 2.88 11.61
CA ALA A 129 -3.41 3.71 10.66
C ALA A 129 -4.35 4.70 9.96
N ALA A 130 -5.48 4.21 9.44
CA ALA A 130 -6.45 5.04 8.75
C ALA A 130 -7.15 6.05 9.69
N ILE A 131 -7.50 5.65 10.92
CA ILE A 131 -8.09 6.57 11.90
C ILE A 131 -7.11 7.69 12.24
N LYS A 132 -5.85 7.34 12.51
CA LYS A 132 -4.79 8.33 12.79
C LYS A 132 -4.60 9.29 11.62
N ALA A 133 -4.59 8.76 10.40
CA ALA A 133 -4.46 9.52 9.16
C ALA A 133 -5.77 10.17 8.71
N ARG A 134 -6.90 10.05 9.43
CA ARG A 134 -8.25 10.43 8.96
C ARG A 134 -8.51 10.04 7.49
N CYS A 135 -8.26 8.79 7.17
CA CYS A 135 -8.48 8.19 5.85
C CYS A 135 -9.53 7.08 5.94
N HIS A 136 -9.97 6.58 4.80
CA HIS A 136 -10.91 5.47 4.73
C HIS A 136 -10.18 4.14 4.85
N TYR A 137 -10.88 3.10 5.32
CA TYR A 137 -10.27 1.78 5.41
C TYR A 137 -11.25 0.62 5.23
N VAL A 138 -10.71 -0.54 4.85
CA VAL A 138 -11.38 -1.83 4.89
C VAL A 138 -10.48 -2.84 5.58
N ASN A 139 -10.93 -3.36 6.73
CA ASN A 139 -10.15 -4.28 7.56
C ASN A 139 -10.85 -5.61 7.86
N LYS A 140 -12.03 -5.87 7.27
CA LYS A 140 -12.80 -7.10 7.51
C LYS A 140 -12.92 -7.98 6.29
N LYS A 141 -13.79 -7.65 5.35
CA LYS A 141 -13.90 -8.39 4.09
C LYS A 141 -14.12 -7.38 2.97
N TRP A 142 -13.32 -7.48 1.93
CA TRP A 142 -13.58 -6.78 0.69
C TRP A 142 -14.83 -7.36 0.03
N LEU A 143 -15.84 -6.53 -0.21
CA LEU A 143 -17.01 -6.93 -0.98
C LEU A 143 -16.73 -6.59 -2.44
N GLY A 144 -16.69 -7.61 -3.31
CA GLY A 144 -16.49 -7.38 -4.74
C GLY A 144 -17.53 -6.40 -5.30
N GLY A 145 -17.07 -5.47 -6.12
CA GLY A 145 -17.86 -4.37 -6.64
C GLY A 145 -17.86 -3.12 -5.77
N MET A 146 -17.04 -3.07 -4.70
CA MET A 146 -16.99 -1.92 -3.80
C MET A 146 -16.63 -0.62 -4.52
N LEU A 147 -15.68 -0.68 -5.46
CA LEU A 147 -15.26 0.48 -6.25
C LEU A 147 -15.91 0.48 -7.63
N THR A 148 -15.90 -0.67 -8.32
CA THR A 148 -16.41 -0.77 -9.70
C THR A 148 -17.92 -0.57 -9.81
N ASN A 149 -18.69 -0.93 -8.78
CA ASN A 149 -20.13 -0.70 -8.70
C ASN A 149 -20.44 0.30 -7.56
N TRP A 150 -19.87 1.51 -7.68
CA TRP A 150 -19.98 2.55 -6.66
C TRP A 150 -21.44 2.93 -6.34
N SER A 151 -22.33 3.02 -7.32
CA SER A 151 -23.74 3.38 -7.10
C SER A 151 -24.46 2.43 -6.14
N THR A 152 -24.16 1.12 -6.23
CA THR A 152 -24.71 0.12 -5.31
C THR A 152 -24.08 0.24 -3.92
N THR A 153 -22.77 0.50 -3.85
CA THR A 153 -22.07 0.74 -2.58
C THR A 153 -22.61 1.98 -1.88
N GLU A 154 -22.80 3.07 -2.60
CA GLU A 154 -23.37 4.33 -2.12
C GLU A 154 -24.79 4.12 -1.57
N THR A 155 -25.65 3.39 -2.28
CA THR A 155 -26.99 3.04 -1.80
C THR A 155 -26.94 2.28 -0.47
N ARG A 156 -25.98 1.35 -0.30
CA ARG A 156 -25.78 0.62 0.96
C ARG A 156 -25.24 1.53 2.07
N LEU A 157 -24.42 2.52 1.74
CA LEU A 157 -23.93 3.54 2.68
C LEU A 157 -25.06 4.45 3.17
N HIS A 158 -25.97 4.87 2.29
CA HIS A 158 -27.18 5.61 2.68
C HIS A 158 -28.04 4.79 3.64
N LYS A 159 -28.33 3.53 3.30
CA LYS A 159 -29.09 2.64 4.19
C LYS A 159 -28.40 2.45 5.54
N PHE A 160 -27.06 2.36 5.55
CA PHE A 160 -26.30 2.27 6.78
C PHE A 160 -26.43 3.53 7.65
N ARG A 161 -26.38 4.72 7.04
CA ARG A 161 -26.61 6.00 7.72
C ARG A 161 -28.01 6.06 8.33
N ASP A 162 -29.03 5.68 7.59
CA ASP A 162 -30.43 5.74 8.03
C ASP A 162 -30.67 4.80 9.22
N LEU A 163 -30.23 3.53 9.13
CA LEU A 163 -30.32 2.58 10.25
C LEU A 163 -29.57 3.05 11.50
N ARG A 164 -28.43 3.74 11.32
CA ARG A 164 -27.68 4.31 12.43
C ARG A 164 -28.42 5.49 13.08
N MET A 165 -29.15 6.29 12.30
CA MET A 165 -30.01 7.35 12.83
C MET A 165 -31.24 6.79 13.56
N GLU A 166 -31.88 5.75 13.02
CA GLU A 166 -33.01 5.07 13.67
C GLU A 166 -32.62 4.42 15.00
N GLN A 167 -31.41 3.84 15.08
CA GLN A 167 -30.87 3.31 16.32
C GLN A 167 -30.66 4.43 17.35
N LYS A 168 -30.08 5.56 16.96
CA LYS A 168 -29.82 6.71 17.85
C LYS A 168 -31.09 7.36 18.37
N THR A 169 -32.12 7.48 17.52
CA THR A 169 -33.40 8.08 17.89
C THR A 169 -34.30 7.13 18.71
N GLY A 170 -33.87 5.88 18.93
CA GLY A 170 -34.64 4.89 19.68
C GLY A 170 -35.85 4.32 18.91
N ARG A 171 -36.01 4.65 17.62
CA ARG A 171 -37.11 4.15 16.78
C ARG A 171 -37.15 2.62 16.73
N LEU A 172 -35.97 1.97 16.73
CA LEU A 172 -35.86 0.51 16.74
C LEU A 172 -36.50 -0.15 17.96
N ASN A 173 -36.61 0.54 19.09
CA ASN A 173 -37.20 -0.01 20.32
C ASN A 173 -38.74 0.01 20.28
N ARG A 174 -39.34 0.76 19.35
CA ARG A 174 -40.80 0.83 19.15
C ARG A 174 -41.32 -0.25 18.20
N LEU A 175 -40.41 -0.99 17.55
CA LEU A 175 -40.76 -2.05 16.61
C LEU A 175 -40.98 -3.38 17.34
N PRO A 176 -41.72 -4.33 16.72
CA PRO A 176 -41.81 -5.69 17.22
C PRO A 176 -40.42 -6.31 17.42
N LYS A 177 -40.26 -7.15 18.45
CA LYS A 177 -38.97 -7.76 18.82
C LYS A 177 -38.27 -8.44 17.64
N ARG A 178 -39.04 -9.10 16.76
CA ARG A 178 -38.54 -9.76 15.54
C ARG A 178 -37.90 -8.76 14.58
N ASP A 179 -38.60 -7.68 14.27
CA ASP A 179 -38.14 -6.67 13.31
C ASP A 179 -36.97 -5.88 13.86
N ALA A 180 -37.04 -5.49 15.14
CA ALA A 180 -35.94 -4.85 15.84
C ALA A 180 -34.67 -5.72 15.82
N ALA A 181 -34.79 -7.03 16.03
CA ALA A 181 -33.66 -7.95 15.95
C ALA A 181 -33.09 -8.06 14.53
N MET A 182 -33.94 -8.10 13.51
CA MET A 182 -33.53 -8.14 12.11
C MET A 182 -32.74 -6.88 11.71
N LEU A 183 -33.25 -5.69 12.06
CA LEU A 183 -32.58 -4.41 11.78
C LEU A 183 -31.26 -4.27 12.54
N LYS A 184 -31.19 -4.74 13.80
CA LYS A 184 -29.93 -4.79 14.57
C LYS A 184 -28.89 -5.69 13.92
N ARG A 185 -29.28 -6.87 13.42
CA ARG A 185 -28.38 -7.78 12.67
C ARG A 185 -27.90 -7.12 11.37
N GLN A 186 -28.80 -6.48 10.63
CA GLN A 186 -28.43 -5.75 9.43
C GLN A 186 -27.45 -4.61 9.72
N LEU A 187 -27.70 -3.82 10.75
CA LEU A 187 -26.84 -2.72 11.16
C LEU A 187 -25.45 -3.22 11.57
N SER A 188 -25.38 -4.31 12.35
CA SER A 188 -24.12 -4.94 12.74
C SER A 188 -23.31 -5.40 11.52
N ARG A 189 -23.97 -6.02 10.53
CA ARG A 189 -23.35 -6.43 9.27
C ARG A 189 -22.81 -5.24 8.48
N LEU A 190 -23.60 -4.16 8.33
CA LEU A 190 -23.15 -2.95 7.62
C LEU A 190 -22.02 -2.25 8.36
N GLN A 191 -22.07 -2.15 9.69
CA GLN A 191 -21.01 -1.58 10.52
C GLN A 191 -19.69 -2.36 10.39
N THR A 192 -19.77 -3.69 10.23
CA THR A 192 -18.60 -4.56 10.08
C THR A 192 -17.90 -4.35 8.73
N TYR A 193 -18.65 -4.26 7.62
CA TYR A 193 -18.06 -4.21 6.28
C TYR A 193 -17.91 -2.80 5.71
N LEU A 194 -18.81 -1.87 6.05
CA LEU A 194 -18.83 -0.50 5.52
C LEU A 194 -18.37 0.54 6.54
N GLY A 195 -18.03 0.12 7.76
CA GLY A 195 -17.71 1.03 8.87
C GLY A 195 -16.54 1.97 8.59
N GLY A 196 -15.50 1.51 7.87
CA GLY A 196 -14.32 2.30 7.54
C GLY A 196 -14.46 3.17 6.28
N ILE A 197 -15.47 2.91 5.45
CA ILE A 197 -15.79 3.70 4.25
C ILE A 197 -17.07 4.55 4.42
N LYS A 198 -17.63 4.60 5.62
CA LYS A 198 -18.89 5.31 5.92
C LYS A 198 -18.89 6.81 5.65
N TYR A 199 -17.71 7.41 5.53
CA TYR A 199 -17.53 8.83 5.24
C TYR A 199 -17.11 9.08 3.78
N MET A 200 -16.97 8.04 2.96
CA MET A 200 -16.69 8.19 1.53
C MET A 200 -17.94 8.69 0.83
N THR A 201 -17.78 9.76 0.06
CA THR A 201 -18.81 10.30 -0.83
C THR A 201 -18.53 10.00 -2.31
N GLY A 202 -17.30 9.58 -2.63
CA GLY A 202 -16.89 9.22 -3.98
C GLY A 202 -15.77 8.19 -3.95
N LEU A 203 -15.26 7.88 -5.15
CA LEU A 203 -14.14 6.96 -5.33
C LEU A 203 -12.85 7.54 -4.71
N PRO A 204 -11.97 6.69 -4.15
CA PRO A 204 -10.68 7.12 -3.64
C PRO A 204 -9.73 7.43 -4.80
N ASP A 205 -8.84 8.40 -4.61
CA ASP A 205 -7.82 8.75 -5.60
C ASP A 205 -6.60 7.82 -5.54
N ILE A 206 -6.32 7.26 -4.36
CA ILE A 206 -5.19 6.36 -4.12
C ILE A 206 -5.64 5.26 -3.15
N VAL A 207 -5.25 4.03 -3.46
CA VAL A 207 -5.49 2.87 -2.60
C VAL A 207 -4.17 2.28 -2.11
N ILE A 208 -4.06 2.10 -0.80
CA ILE A 208 -2.93 1.43 -0.14
C ILE A 208 -3.41 0.03 0.27
N ILE A 209 -2.73 -1.02 -0.20
CA ILE A 209 -3.14 -2.41 -0.01
C ILE A 209 -2.07 -3.17 0.77
N VAL A 210 -2.49 -3.95 1.77
CA VAL A 210 -1.65 -4.87 2.53
C VAL A 210 -2.04 -6.30 2.17
N ASP A 211 -1.05 -7.10 1.73
CA ASP A 211 -1.23 -8.46 1.22
C ASP A 211 -2.01 -8.53 -0.10
N GLN A 212 -1.28 -8.71 -1.20
CA GLN A 212 -1.84 -8.78 -2.55
C GLN A 212 -2.69 -10.02 -2.80
N HIS A 213 -2.39 -11.15 -2.14
CA HIS A 213 -3.10 -12.41 -2.38
C HIS A 213 -4.50 -12.38 -1.78
N GLU A 214 -4.60 -11.93 -0.52
CA GLU A 214 -5.89 -11.79 0.15
C GLU A 214 -6.75 -10.69 -0.51
N GLU A 215 -6.12 -9.59 -0.98
CA GLU A 215 -6.82 -8.43 -1.54
C GLU A 215 -6.83 -8.36 -3.08
N TYR A 216 -6.62 -9.48 -3.75
CA TYR A 216 -6.54 -9.51 -5.22
C TYR A 216 -7.76 -8.89 -5.92
N THR A 217 -8.96 -9.07 -5.34
CA THR A 217 -10.19 -8.46 -5.90
C THR A 217 -10.15 -6.94 -5.81
N ALA A 218 -9.69 -6.37 -4.69
CA ALA A 218 -9.56 -4.93 -4.51
C ALA A 218 -8.56 -4.35 -5.52
N LEU A 219 -7.42 -5.03 -5.71
CA LEU A 219 -6.40 -4.63 -6.67
C LEU A 219 -6.94 -4.64 -8.12
N ARG A 220 -7.67 -5.70 -8.50
CA ARG A 220 -8.32 -5.79 -9.82
C ARG A 220 -9.34 -4.68 -10.08
N GLU A 221 -10.13 -4.34 -9.08
CA GLU A 221 -11.07 -3.21 -9.17
C GLU A 221 -10.33 -1.88 -9.37
N CYS A 222 -9.23 -1.66 -8.65
CA CYS A 222 -8.40 -0.46 -8.81
C CYS A 222 -7.79 -0.37 -10.22
N ILE A 223 -7.22 -1.46 -10.73
CA ILE A 223 -6.68 -1.54 -12.10
C ILE A 223 -7.76 -1.21 -13.13
N THR A 224 -8.96 -1.76 -12.97
CA THR A 224 -10.09 -1.56 -13.90
C THR A 224 -10.51 -0.09 -13.96
N LEU A 225 -10.46 0.61 -12.83
CA LEU A 225 -10.83 2.03 -12.73
C LEU A 225 -9.66 2.99 -12.96
N GLY A 226 -8.43 2.47 -13.15
CA GLY A 226 -7.23 3.29 -13.27
C GLY A 226 -6.86 4.05 -11.99
N ILE A 227 -7.23 3.51 -10.82
CA ILE A 227 -6.90 4.11 -9.52
C ILE A 227 -5.48 3.67 -9.12
N PRO A 228 -4.55 4.63 -8.86
CA PRO A 228 -3.21 4.32 -8.41
C PRO A 228 -3.17 3.47 -7.14
N THR A 229 -2.30 2.46 -7.14
CA THR A 229 -2.17 1.48 -6.06
C THR A 229 -0.76 1.46 -5.48
N ILE A 230 -0.68 1.49 -4.15
CA ILE A 230 0.54 1.24 -3.39
C ILE A 230 0.34 -0.07 -2.63
N CYS A 231 1.10 -1.10 -2.95
CA CYS A 231 0.91 -2.42 -2.36
C CYS A 231 2.12 -2.85 -1.52
N LEU A 232 1.86 -3.37 -0.33
CA LEU A 232 2.82 -4.15 0.42
C LEU A 232 2.88 -5.56 -0.17
N ILE A 233 4.04 -5.96 -0.68
CA ILE A 233 4.20 -7.23 -1.39
C ILE A 233 5.27 -8.10 -0.73
N ASP A 234 4.94 -9.37 -0.52
CA ASP A 234 5.89 -10.39 -0.07
C ASP A 234 6.39 -11.21 -1.28
N THR A 235 7.34 -12.09 -1.05
CA THR A 235 8.01 -12.97 -2.01
C THR A 235 7.09 -13.88 -2.84
N ASN A 236 5.86 -14.13 -2.41
CA ASN A 236 4.84 -14.89 -3.15
C ASN A 236 4.00 -14.02 -4.11
N CYS A 237 4.12 -12.70 -4.05
CA CYS A 237 3.29 -11.74 -4.76
C CYS A 237 3.79 -11.45 -6.20
N ASP A 238 2.95 -10.87 -7.07
CA ASP A 238 3.37 -10.42 -8.41
C ASP A 238 3.60 -8.89 -8.39
N PRO A 239 4.84 -8.41 -8.51
CA PRO A 239 5.17 -7.00 -8.39
C PRO A 239 4.59 -6.12 -9.50
N ASP A 240 4.11 -6.71 -10.60
CA ASP A 240 3.59 -5.99 -11.76
C ASP A 240 2.12 -5.54 -11.61
N LEU A 241 1.40 -6.05 -10.60
CA LEU A 241 -0.03 -5.74 -10.44
C LEU A 241 -0.30 -4.42 -9.69
N ALA A 242 0.70 -3.84 -9.04
CA ALA A 242 0.58 -2.56 -8.34
C ALA A 242 1.50 -1.50 -8.95
N ASP A 243 1.11 -0.23 -8.88
CA ASP A 243 1.90 0.87 -9.45
C ASP A 243 3.16 1.14 -8.66
N ILE A 244 3.07 1.08 -7.32
CA ILE A 244 4.22 1.10 -6.41
C ILE A 244 4.14 -0.12 -5.51
N SER A 245 5.10 -1.01 -5.71
CA SER A 245 5.23 -2.26 -4.98
C SER A 245 6.33 -2.13 -3.92
N ILE A 246 5.96 -2.16 -2.64
CA ILE A 246 6.89 -2.08 -1.50
C ILE A 246 7.19 -3.51 -1.00
N PRO A 247 8.41 -4.05 -1.25
CA PRO A 247 8.78 -5.40 -0.81
C PRO A 247 8.90 -5.46 0.71
N ALA A 248 8.02 -6.20 1.38
CA ALA A 248 8.01 -6.30 2.83
C ALA A 248 7.27 -7.54 3.32
N ASN A 249 7.56 -7.94 4.56
CA ASN A 249 6.86 -9.00 5.25
C ASN A 249 5.41 -8.60 5.57
N ASP A 250 4.43 -9.31 5.01
CA ASP A 250 2.99 -9.12 5.29
C ASP A 250 2.46 -10.05 6.40
N ASP A 251 3.34 -10.89 6.95
CA ASP A 251 3.03 -11.88 7.99
C ASP A 251 3.46 -11.43 9.39
N ALA A 252 4.23 -10.36 9.50
CA ALA A 252 4.64 -9.77 10.78
C ALA A 252 3.87 -8.48 11.07
N ILE A 253 3.19 -8.44 12.23
CA ILE A 253 2.46 -7.25 12.68
C ILE A 253 3.41 -6.04 12.82
N SER A 254 4.63 -6.26 13.31
CA SER A 254 5.66 -5.23 13.44
C SER A 254 6.06 -4.63 12.09
N SER A 255 6.24 -5.46 11.07
CA SER A 255 6.55 -5.03 9.70
C SER A 255 5.42 -4.19 9.10
N ILE A 256 4.18 -4.71 9.14
CA ILE A 256 3.01 -4.01 8.63
C ILE A 256 2.85 -2.65 9.33
N ARG A 257 2.97 -2.61 10.66
CA ARG A 257 2.87 -1.38 11.44
C ARG A 257 3.95 -0.38 11.08
N LEU A 258 5.20 -0.82 10.92
CA LEU A 258 6.30 0.07 10.55
C LEU A 258 6.02 0.76 9.22
N ILE A 259 5.68 -0.02 8.19
CA ILE A 259 5.46 0.51 6.85
C ILE A 259 4.23 1.42 6.81
N LEU A 260 3.10 0.99 7.38
CA LEU A 260 1.90 1.82 7.47
C LEU A 260 2.16 3.11 8.25
N ASN A 261 2.94 3.08 9.33
CA ASN A 261 3.26 4.27 10.11
C ASN A 261 4.02 5.32 9.30
N LYS A 262 5.00 4.90 8.47
CA LYS A 262 5.75 5.83 7.61
C LYS A 262 4.83 6.45 6.54
N LEU A 263 3.97 5.64 5.91
CA LEU A 263 2.99 6.14 4.94
C LEU A 263 1.97 7.10 5.57
N VAL A 264 1.43 6.75 6.74
CA VAL A 264 0.50 7.60 7.50
C VAL A 264 1.16 8.91 7.91
N PHE A 265 2.42 8.87 8.35
CA PHE A 265 3.18 10.08 8.66
C PHE A 265 3.27 11.00 7.44
N ALA A 266 3.62 10.46 6.27
CA ALA A 266 3.66 11.23 5.03
C ALA A 266 2.29 11.82 4.62
N ILE A 267 1.20 11.07 4.80
CA ILE A 267 -0.17 11.57 4.57
C ILE A 267 -0.50 12.72 5.53
N CYS A 268 -0.18 12.59 6.81
CA CYS A 268 -0.44 13.61 7.82
C CYS A 268 0.35 14.91 7.55
N GLU A 269 1.64 14.79 7.19
CA GLU A 269 2.49 15.93 6.83
C GLU A 269 1.98 16.62 5.56
N GLY A 270 1.60 15.84 4.54
CA GLY A 270 1.03 16.36 3.31
C GLY A 270 -0.29 17.10 3.54
N ARG A 271 -1.18 16.52 4.37
CA ARG A 271 -2.45 17.17 4.72
C ARG A 271 -2.25 18.42 5.58
N SER A 272 -1.27 18.43 6.47
CA SER A 272 -0.94 19.65 7.24
C SER A 272 -0.49 20.78 6.32
N SER A 273 0.19 20.45 5.21
CA SER A 273 0.55 21.41 4.18
C SER A 273 -0.66 21.90 3.38
N TYR A 274 -1.62 21.01 3.06
CA TYR A 274 -2.90 21.40 2.45
C TYR A 274 -3.74 22.32 3.35
N ILE A 275 -3.83 22.03 4.66
CA ILE A 275 -4.58 22.88 5.59
C ILE A 275 -3.98 24.30 5.65
N ARG A 276 -2.66 24.43 5.48
CA ARG A 276 -1.98 25.72 5.39
C ARG A 276 -2.21 26.42 4.05
N ASN A 277 -2.29 25.66 2.96
CA ASN A 277 -2.41 26.14 1.58
C ASN A 277 -3.53 25.36 0.84
N PRO A 278 -4.81 25.69 1.05
CA PRO A 278 -5.93 24.96 0.47
C PRO A 278 -6.05 25.12 -1.06
#